data_AF-A0A3D9LJT8-F1
#
_entry.id   AF-A0A3D9LJT8-F1
#
_cell.length_a   1.000
_cell.length_b   1.000
_cell.length_c   1.000
_cell.angle_alpha   90.00
_cell.angle_beta   90.00
_cell.angle_gamma   90.00
#
_symmetry.space_group_name_H-M   'P 1'
#
loop_
_entity.id
_entity.type
_entity.pdbx_description
1 polymer ?
#
loop_
_entity_poly.entity_id
_entity_poly.type
_entity_poly.pdbx_seq_one_letter_code
_entity_poly.pdbx_strand_id
1 'polypeptide(L)'
;MKSMKQLLAFAVVAMMIAVSSCKKDDDNTVTETERDLVLTALQGTWTVDASSSFANTEIDASGVTATFTETGFQLTGNIESYATGGTYTVAEDGSISDVTVNLVPENLEINGTSTVTLSAAKDQLTVNFATVQSDSRVGGLGEFNIILNAN
;
A
#
# COMPACT_ATOMS: atom_id res chain seq x y z
N MET A 1 -23.16 -56.23 21.03
CA MET A 1 -24.19 -55.38 21.65
C MET A 1 -23.85 -53.93 21.36
N LYS A 2 -24.79 -53.23 20.73
CA LYS A 2 -24.67 -51.90 20.13
C LYS A 2 -24.96 -50.86 21.22
N SER A 3 -24.06 -49.93 21.49
CA SER A 3 -24.36 -48.74 22.29
C SER A 3 -23.91 -47.49 21.54
N MET A 4 -24.70 -47.18 20.52
CA MET A 4 -24.87 -45.86 19.95
C MET A 4 -25.71 -45.05 20.96
N LYS A 5 -25.22 -43.86 21.37
CA LYS A 5 -25.96 -42.68 21.88
C LYS A 5 -25.03 -41.85 22.77
N GLN A 6 -24.61 -40.68 22.31
CA GLN A 6 -25.08 -39.40 22.86
C GLN A 6 -24.41 -38.23 22.13
N LEU A 7 -25.24 -37.61 21.29
CA LEU A 7 -25.11 -36.27 20.77
C LEU A 7 -25.74 -35.35 21.83
N LEU A 8 -24.99 -34.36 22.33
CA LEU A 8 -25.41 -33.26 23.20
C LEU A 8 -24.52 -32.08 22.74
N ALA A 9 -24.95 -31.11 21.92
CA ALA A 9 -25.96 -30.08 22.13
C ALA A 9 -25.75 -29.33 23.45
N PHE A 10 -25.36 -28.05 23.41
CA PHE A 10 -26.07 -26.94 24.05
C PHE A 10 -25.44 -25.58 23.69
N ALA A 11 -26.33 -24.65 23.32
CA ALA A 11 -26.09 -23.28 22.93
C ALA A 11 -25.82 -22.37 24.14
N VAL A 12 -25.10 -21.26 23.95
CA VAL A 12 -25.27 -20.04 24.75
C VAL A 12 -25.30 -18.84 23.82
N VAL A 13 -26.53 -18.39 23.54
CA VAL A 13 -26.88 -17.03 23.14
C VAL A 13 -27.01 -16.19 24.40
N ALA A 14 -26.75 -14.88 24.26
CA ALA A 14 -26.95 -13.76 25.19
C ALA A 14 -25.74 -13.42 26.08
N MET A 15 -25.26 -12.17 25.99
CA MET A 15 -25.85 -11.10 26.81
C MET A 15 -25.37 -9.73 26.35
N MET A 16 -26.32 -8.83 26.07
CA MET A 16 -26.08 -7.40 26.01
C MET A 16 -25.66 -6.91 27.39
N ILE A 17 -24.69 -6.00 27.44
CA ILE A 17 -24.63 -4.98 28.50
C ILE A 17 -24.63 -3.63 27.79
N ALA A 18 -25.83 -3.09 27.61
CA ALA A 18 -26.04 -1.66 27.52
C ALA A 18 -26.60 -1.19 28.89
N VAL A 19 -26.33 0.09 29.21
CA VAL A 19 -26.69 0.94 30.37
C VAL A 19 -25.60 1.07 31.44
N SER A 20 -25.17 2.24 31.91
CA SER A 20 -25.47 3.64 31.60
C SER A 20 -24.50 4.52 32.39
N SER A 21 -23.99 5.60 31.82
CA SER A 21 -23.78 6.83 32.57
C SER A 21 -24.06 8.03 31.68
N CYS A 22 -24.78 8.99 32.24
CA CYS A 22 -25.55 10.00 31.56
C CYS A 22 -24.92 11.37 31.82
N LYS A 23 -24.51 12.09 30.75
CA LYS A 23 -24.66 13.55 30.59
C LYS A 23 -23.87 14.07 29.37
N LYS A 24 -24.63 14.57 28.38
CA LYS A 24 -24.38 15.69 27.45
C LYS A 24 -22.91 16.04 27.16
N ASP A 25 -22.45 15.78 25.94
CA ASP A 25 -22.46 16.74 24.84
C ASP A 25 -22.21 15.96 23.52
N ASP A 26 -22.54 16.56 22.39
CA ASP A 26 -22.58 15.95 21.05
C ASP A 26 -21.37 15.07 20.69
N ASP A 27 -21.45 13.76 20.97
CA ASP A 27 -20.44 12.80 20.51
C ASP A 27 -20.81 12.36 19.09
N ASN A 28 -20.54 13.24 18.13
CA ASN A 28 -20.44 12.87 16.72
C ASN A 28 -19.18 12.02 16.56
N THR A 29 -19.21 10.77 17.05
CA THR A 29 -18.21 9.75 16.73
C THR A 29 -18.30 9.52 15.23
N VAL A 30 -17.49 10.25 14.47
CA VAL A 30 -17.19 9.94 13.07
C VAL A 30 -16.58 8.55 13.10
N THR A 31 -17.33 7.56 12.61
CA THR A 31 -16.74 6.24 12.37
C THR A 31 -15.90 6.40 11.11
N GLU A 32 -14.57 6.50 11.28
CA GLU A 32 -13.65 6.56 10.15
C GLU A 32 -13.85 5.32 9.27
N THR A 33 -13.93 5.53 7.95
CA THR A 33 -14.00 4.43 6.99
C THR A 33 -12.64 3.75 6.87
N GLU A 34 -12.58 2.50 6.37
CA GLU A 34 -11.27 1.86 6.13
C GLU A 34 -10.45 2.65 5.11
N ARG A 35 -11.13 3.27 4.13
CA ARG A 35 -10.51 4.22 3.21
C ARG A 35 -9.83 5.37 3.94
N ASP A 36 -10.49 6.01 4.89
CA ASP A 36 -9.91 7.12 5.65
C ASP A 36 -8.66 6.67 6.40
N LEU A 37 -8.70 5.50 7.06
CA LEU A 37 -7.56 4.92 7.77
C LEU A 37 -6.37 4.64 6.83
N VAL A 38 -6.63 4.12 5.63
CA VAL A 38 -5.57 3.88 4.62
C VAL A 38 -5.02 5.18 4.08
N LEU A 39 -5.86 6.17 3.76
CA LEU A 39 -5.42 7.47 3.28
C LEU A 39 -4.58 8.21 4.32
N THR A 40 -4.97 8.17 5.59
CA THR A 40 -4.19 8.77 6.68
C THR A 40 -2.84 8.08 6.83
N ALA A 41 -2.79 6.75 6.69
CA ALA A 41 -1.53 6.02 6.78
C ALA A 41 -0.60 6.27 5.59
N LEU A 42 -1.14 6.34 4.36
CA LEU A 42 -0.34 6.59 3.16
C LEU A 42 0.30 7.98 3.18
N GLN A 43 -0.44 8.99 3.59
CA GLN A 43 -0.03 10.38 3.45
C GLN A 43 1.24 10.71 4.22
N GLY A 44 2.21 11.29 3.50
CA GLY A 44 3.46 11.75 4.09
C GLY A 44 4.68 11.27 3.33
N THR A 45 5.84 11.49 3.94
CA THR A 45 7.12 11.09 3.39
C THR A 45 7.56 9.78 4.02
N TRP A 46 7.94 8.86 3.16
CA TRP A 46 8.44 7.54 3.48
C TRP A 46 9.90 7.41 3.04
N THR A 47 10.68 6.66 3.82
CA THR A 47 12.09 6.39 3.51
C THR A 47 12.25 4.99 2.92
N VAL A 48 13.13 4.89 1.92
CA VAL A 48 13.45 3.60 1.30
C VAL A 48 14.19 2.70 2.28
N ASP A 49 13.68 1.48 2.39
CA ASP A 49 14.31 0.40 3.15
C ASP A 49 15.49 -0.17 2.35
N ALA A 50 16.54 -0.58 3.06
CA ALA A 50 17.74 -1.18 2.47
C ALA A 50 17.49 -2.50 1.73
N SER A 51 16.35 -3.15 1.96
CA SER A 51 15.89 -4.35 1.25
C SER A 51 15.25 -4.05 -0.12
N SER A 52 15.06 -2.77 -0.47
CA SER A 52 14.63 -2.38 -1.81
C SER A 52 15.62 -2.85 -2.87
N SER A 53 15.11 -3.21 -4.04
CA SER A 53 15.92 -3.79 -5.11
C SER A 53 15.45 -3.32 -6.49
N PHE A 54 16.37 -2.81 -7.31
CA PHE A 54 16.11 -2.41 -8.69
C PHE A 54 16.86 -3.34 -9.64
N ALA A 55 16.29 -4.53 -9.84
CA ALA A 55 16.94 -5.61 -10.57
C ALA A 55 17.26 -5.20 -12.01
N ASN A 56 18.49 -5.52 -12.44
CA ASN A 56 19.00 -5.21 -13.79
C ASN A 56 19.08 -3.71 -14.13
N THR A 57 19.04 -2.85 -13.11
CA THR A 57 19.29 -1.43 -13.23
C THR A 57 20.55 -1.13 -12.42
N GLU A 58 21.51 -0.40 -12.97
CA GLU A 58 22.72 0.01 -12.23
C GLU A 58 22.42 1.08 -11.15
N ILE A 59 21.16 1.17 -10.73
CA ILE A 59 20.62 2.19 -9.84
C ILE A 59 20.69 1.66 -8.41
N ASP A 60 21.30 2.44 -7.54
CA ASP A 60 21.22 2.20 -6.12
C ASP A 60 19.87 2.68 -5.59
N ALA A 61 19.14 1.79 -4.92
CA ALA A 61 17.90 2.12 -4.24
C ALA A 61 18.15 3.02 -3.01
N SER A 62 19.36 3.04 -2.46
CA SER A 62 19.72 3.92 -1.36
C SER A 62 19.57 5.39 -1.77
N GLY A 63 18.95 6.18 -0.89
CA GLY A 63 18.69 7.60 -1.14
C GLY A 63 17.45 7.91 -1.98
N VAL A 64 16.65 6.91 -2.35
CA VAL A 64 15.29 7.15 -2.85
C VAL A 64 14.38 7.55 -1.67
N THR A 65 13.54 8.55 -1.89
CA THR A 65 12.46 8.88 -0.97
C THR A 65 11.15 8.97 -1.72
N ALA A 66 10.05 8.61 -1.05
CA ALA A 66 8.74 8.67 -1.65
C ALA A 66 7.80 9.53 -0.80
N THR A 67 7.05 10.41 -1.46
CA THR A 67 6.02 11.22 -0.79
C THR A 67 4.67 10.86 -1.37
N PHE A 68 3.75 10.44 -0.51
CA PHE A 68 2.42 9.97 -0.87
C PHE A 68 1.36 11.01 -0.50
N THR A 69 0.36 11.15 -1.37
CA THR A 69 -0.82 12.00 -1.21
C THR A 69 -2.08 11.14 -1.26
N GLU A 70 -3.28 11.70 -1.30
CA GLU A 70 -4.49 10.89 -1.39
C GLU A 70 -4.64 10.11 -2.72
N THR A 71 -4.02 10.59 -3.79
CA THR A 71 -4.26 10.10 -5.16
C THR A 71 -3.00 9.68 -5.90
N GLY A 72 -1.84 9.75 -5.27
CA GLY A 72 -0.59 9.42 -5.93
C GLY A 72 0.63 9.56 -5.05
N PHE A 73 1.78 9.46 -5.70
CA PHE A 73 3.07 9.49 -5.04
C PHE A 73 4.13 10.12 -5.93
N GLN A 74 5.15 10.68 -5.30
CA GLN A 74 6.33 11.23 -5.95
C GLN A 74 7.56 10.48 -5.46
N LEU A 75 8.48 10.21 -6.37
CA LEU A 75 9.78 9.58 -6.10
C LEU A 75 10.88 10.60 -6.37
N THR A 76 11.86 10.68 -5.46
CA THR A 76 13.04 11.53 -5.61
C THR A 76 14.33 10.76 -5.37
N GLY A 77 15.48 11.31 -5.78
CA GLY A 77 16.80 10.70 -5.61
C GLY A 77 17.29 9.99 -6.87
N ASN A 78 18.08 8.93 -6.70
CA ASN A 78 18.76 8.25 -7.82
C ASN A 78 17.83 7.63 -8.87
N ILE A 79 16.53 7.49 -8.55
CA ILE A 79 15.51 6.95 -9.46
C ILE A 79 14.92 8.00 -10.41
N GLU A 80 15.11 9.30 -10.17
CA GLU A 80 14.44 10.39 -10.92
C GLU A 80 14.76 10.43 -12.42
N SER A 81 15.88 9.85 -12.86
CA SER A 81 16.17 9.71 -14.29
C SER A 81 15.37 8.61 -14.99
N TYR A 82 14.54 7.87 -14.25
CA TYR A 82 13.78 6.70 -14.70
C TYR A 82 12.30 6.84 -14.38
N ALA A 83 11.96 7.16 -13.13
CA ALA A 83 10.58 7.34 -12.68
C ALA A 83 10.49 8.47 -11.66
N THR A 84 9.43 9.28 -11.73
CA THR A 84 9.22 10.44 -10.84
C THR A 84 8.06 10.29 -9.88
N GLY A 85 7.28 9.23 -9.99
CA GLY A 85 6.07 9.06 -9.20
C GLY A 85 4.99 8.29 -9.95
N GLY A 86 3.74 8.52 -9.57
CA GLY A 86 2.58 7.86 -10.15
C GLY A 86 1.29 8.22 -9.45
N THR A 87 0.19 7.60 -9.90
CA THR A 87 -1.14 7.75 -9.29
C THR A 87 -1.67 6.42 -8.81
N TYR A 88 -2.69 6.46 -7.95
CA TYR A 88 -3.47 5.29 -7.55
C TYR A 88 -4.87 5.72 -7.11
N THR A 89 -5.74 4.75 -6.90
CA THR A 89 -7.06 4.92 -6.30
C THR A 89 -7.13 4.13 -5.00
N VAL A 90 -7.80 4.68 -3.98
CA VAL A 90 -8.16 3.96 -2.75
C VAL A 90 -9.68 3.82 -2.70
N ALA A 91 -10.16 2.58 -2.70
CA ALA A 91 -11.58 2.27 -2.61
C ALA A 91 -12.11 2.39 -1.17
N GLU A 92 -13.44 2.34 -0.99
CA GLU A 92 -14.11 2.46 0.32
C GLU A 92 -13.72 1.36 1.31
N ASP A 93 -13.31 0.19 0.80
CA ASP A 93 -12.81 -0.93 1.61
C ASP A 93 -11.31 -0.83 1.94
N GLY A 94 -10.65 0.26 1.54
CA GLY A 94 -9.22 0.50 1.75
C GLY A 94 -8.30 -0.16 0.73
N SER A 95 -8.84 -0.89 -0.26
CA SER A 95 -8.01 -1.49 -1.31
C SER A 95 -7.40 -0.42 -2.23
N ILE A 96 -6.13 -0.62 -2.62
CA ILE A 96 -5.40 0.28 -3.52
C ILE A 96 -5.39 -0.34 -4.93
N SER A 97 -5.82 0.43 -5.94
CA SER A 97 -5.93 -0.01 -7.34
C SER A 97 -5.47 1.08 -8.33
N ASP A 98 -5.53 0.74 -9.63
CA ASP A 98 -5.31 1.66 -10.74
C ASP A 98 -3.97 2.41 -10.66
N VAL A 99 -2.94 1.67 -10.23
CA VAL A 99 -1.61 2.21 -10.03
C VAL A 99 -0.96 2.50 -11.38
N THR A 100 -0.55 3.75 -11.56
CA THR A 100 0.26 4.18 -12.69
C THR A 100 1.65 4.57 -12.22
N VAL A 101 2.63 4.57 -13.12
CA VAL A 101 3.99 5.04 -12.86
C VAL A 101 4.39 5.99 -13.98
N ASN A 102 4.83 7.18 -13.61
CA ASN A 102 5.31 8.21 -14.51
C ASN A 102 6.79 7.95 -14.80
N LEU A 103 7.06 7.36 -15.97
CA LEU A 103 8.41 7.20 -16.48
C LEU A 103 8.92 8.53 -17.06
N VAL A 104 10.20 8.82 -16.84
CA VAL A 104 10.82 10.04 -17.38
C VAL A 104 11.26 9.87 -18.83
N PRO A 105 11.97 8.79 -19.20
CA PRO A 105 12.41 8.62 -20.57
C PRO A 105 11.29 8.09 -21.46
N GLU A 106 11.09 8.72 -22.63
CA GLU A 106 10.10 8.28 -23.63
C GLU A 106 10.38 6.89 -24.22
N ASN A 107 11.61 6.38 -24.04
CA ASN A 107 12.05 5.07 -24.52
C ASN A 107 12.02 3.96 -23.45
N LEU A 108 11.33 4.19 -22.33
CA LEU A 108 10.96 3.17 -21.35
C LEU A 108 9.44 2.99 -21.35
N GLU A 109 9.01 1.74 -21.27
CA GLU A 109 7.61 1.36 -21.12
C GLU A 109 7.42 0.53 -19.85
N ILE A 110 6.22 0.59 -19.28
CA ILE A 110 5.84 -0.28 -18.17
C ILE A 110 5.61 -1.71 -18.70
N ASN A 111 6.24 -2.68 -18.07
CA ASN A 111 6.07 -4.10 -18.34
C ASN A 111 5.12 -4.72 -17.33
N GLY A 112 3.86 -4.90 -17.72
CA GLY A 112 2.83 -5.50 -16.88
C GLY A 112 2.15 -4.49 -15.96
N THR A 113 1.81 -4.92 -14.75
CA THR A 113 0.98 -4.15 -13.81
C THR A 113 1.84 -3.60 -12.67
N SER A 114 1.71 -2.29 -12.42
CA SER A 114 2.28 -1.65 -11.24
C SER A 114 1.38 -1.86 -10.02
N THR A 115 1.97 -1.90 -8.82
CA THR A 115 1.21 -2.10 -7.57
C THR A 115 1.75 -1.20 -6.46
N VAL A 116 0.85 -0.79 -5.57
CA VAL A 116 1.16 -0.16 -4.29
C VAL A 116 0.45 -0.97 -3.22
N THR A 117 1.20 -1.42 -2.21
CA THR A 117 0.64 -2.23 -1.10
C THR A 117 1.08 -1.68 0.23
N LEU A 118 0.12 -1.49 1.15
CA LEU A 118 0.37 -1.10 2.53
C LEU A 118 0.27 -2.32 3.44
N SER A 119 1.20 -2.46 4.39
CA SER A 119 1.18 -3.54 5.38
C SER A 119 -0.06 -3.43 6.27
N ALA A 120 -0.50 -4.56 6.86
CA ALA A 120 -1.62 -4.55 7.81
C ALA A 120 -1.34 -3.67 9.06
N ALA A 121 -0.06 -3.56 9.43
CA ALA A 121 0.40 -2.69 10.51
C ALA A 121 0.53 -1.21 10.08
N LYS A 122 0.36 -0.90 8.79
CA LYS A 122 0.42 0.44 8.22
C LYS A 122 1.76 1.15 8.45
N ASP A 123 2.83 0.37 8.52
CA ASP A 123 4.20 0.79 8.80
C ASP A 123 5.19 0.53 7.65
N GLN A 124 4.75 -0.22 6.64
CA GLN A 124 5.53 -0.54 5.45
C GLN A 124 4.67 -0.40 4.20
N LEU A 125 5.21 0.28 3.20
CA LEU A 125 4.62 0.51 1.91
C LEU A 125 5.53 -0.07 0.83
N THR A 126 4.96 -0.73 -0.16
CA THR A 126 5.73 -1.30 -1.27
C THR A 126 5.19 -0.79 -2.58
N VAL A 127 6.06 -0.22 -3.41
CA VAL A 127 5.77 0.13 -4.80
C VAL A 127 6.52 -0.83 -5.70
N ASN A 128 5.78 -1.54 -6.55
CA ASN A 128 6.36 -2.43 -7.55
C ASN A 128 5.97 -1.98 -8.95
N PHE A 129 6.93 -1.98 -9.85
CA PHE A 129 6.70 -1.89 -11.29
C PHE A 129 7.89 -2.50 -12.02
N ALA A 130 7.69 -2.84 -13.28
CA ALA A 130 8.77 -3.28 -14.14
C ALA A 130 8.82 -2.42 -15.40
N THR A 131 10.00 -2.27 -15.96
CA THR A 131 10.21 -1.53 -17.21
C THR A 131 10.80 -2.44 -18.28
N VAL A 132 10.39 -2.17 -19.52
CA VAL A 132 10.96 -2.76 -20.72
C VAL A 132 11.39 -1.66 -21.68
N GLN A 133 12.22 -2.08 -22.64
CA GLN A 133 12.69 -1.24 -23.71
C GLN A 133 11.55 -0.99 -24.70
N SER A 134 11.25 0.28 -24.97
CA SER A 134 10.38 0.69 -26.08
C SER A 134 11.18 0.98 -27.37
N ASP A 135 12.51 1.20 -27.23
CA ASP A 135 13.36 1.65 -28.34
C ASP A 135 14.82 1.15 -28.26
N SER A 136 15.86 1.99 -28.29
CA SER A 136 17.29 1.58 -28.24
C SER A 136 17.95 1.70 -26.85
N ARG A 137 17.17 1.92 -25.79
CA ARG A 137 17.69 2.13 -24.42
C ARG A 137 18.21 0.85 -23.79
N VAL A 138 19.30 0.93 -23.03
CA VAL A 138 19.89 -0.20 -22.29
C VAL A 138 19.88 -0.02 -20.77
N GLY A 139 19.53 1.16 -20.25
CA GLY A 139 19.55 1.47 -18.81
C GLY A 139 18.16 1.60 -18.20
N GLY A 140 17.99 1.18 -16.94
CA GLY A 140 16.72 1.27 -16.22
C GLY A 140 15.67 0.29 -16.72
N LEU A 141 16.11 -0.88 -17.17
CA LEU A 141 15.28 -2.00 -17.60
C LEU A 141 15.22 -3.03 -16.46
N GLY A 142 14.03 -3.52 -16.13
CA GLY A 142 13.87 -4.57 -15.11
C GLY A 142 12.86 -4.20 -14.04
N GLU A 143 12.94 -4.90 -12.92
CA GLU A 143 11.97 -4.82 -11.83
C GLU A 143 12.43 -3.81 -10.77
N PHE A 144 11.54 -2.91 -10.41
CA PHE A 144 11.70 -1.96 -9.31
C PHE A 144 10.80 -2.40 -8.17
N ASN A 145 11.40 -2.88 -7.09
CA ASN A 145 10.73 -3.19 -5.83
C ASN A 145 11.21 -2.19 -4.79
N ILE A 146 10.41 -1.13 -4.57
CA ILE A 146 10.69 -0.07 -3.62
C ILE A 146 9.94 -0.40 -2.33
N ILE A 147 10.66 -0.84 -1.31
CA ILE A 147 10.14 -1.06 0.04
C ILE A 147 10.40 0.20 0.85
N LEU A 148 9.38 0.71 1.50
CA LEU A 148 9.38 1.97 2.21
C LEU A 148 8.90 1.74 3.63
N ASN A 149 9.56 2.32 4.62
CA ASN A 149 9.08 2.29 6.00
C ASN A 149 8.58 3.66 6.43
N ALA A 150 7.63 3.65 7.36
CA ALA A 150 7.20 4.86 8.05
C ALA A 150 8.42 5.49 8.76
N ASN A 151 8.53 6.81 8.68
CA ASN A 151 9.59 7.57 9.35
C ASN A 151 9.40 7.63 10.88
#